data_AF-A0A395N6P8-F1
#
_entry.id   AF-A0A395N6P8-F1
#
_cell.length_a   1.000
_cell.length_b   1.000
_cell.length_c   1.000
_cell.angle_alpha   90.00
_cell.angle_beta   90.00
_cell.angle_gamma   90.00
#
_symmetry.space_group_name_H-M   'P 1'
#
loop_
_entity.id
_entity.type
_entity.pdbx_description
1 polymer ?
#
loop_
_entity_poly.entity_id
_entity_poly.type
_entity_poly.pdbx_seq_one_letter_code
_entity_poly.pdbx_strand_id
1 'polypeptide(L)'
;PLSPSDTSLPLGRIKADDQLALPWLPPFSQKGAPYHRVGIYLLEQKPGAQLDVAKLKELYASRDGFSLKSFRDKFSLTPVGFNMFRTVWDDNTAAVMARHEAAGADVELRPARVHSLKPPVKPRGWEAKRQGPAYRHLWKYTKRIKGLSNARGWTKRR
;
A
#
# COMPACT_ATOMS: atom_id res chain seq x y z
N PRO A 1 25.60 7.62 -22.43
CA PRO A 1 25.51 6.50 -23.39
C PRO A 1 25.96 5.22 -22.70
N LEU A 2 25.43 4.05 -23.07
CA LEU A 2 25.81 2.77 -22.50
C LEU A 2 26.42 1.88 -23.58
N SER A 3 27.51 1.21 -23.25
CA SER A 3 28.21 0.21 -24.07
C SER A 3 28.03 -1.19 -23.47
N PRO A 4 28.09 -2.27 -24.27
CA PRO A 4 28.13 -3.64 -23.75
C PRO A 4 29.27 -3.92 -22.76
N SER A 5 30.33 -3.11 -22.78
CA SER A 5 31.46 -3.19 -21.84
C SER A 5 31.16 -2.55 -20.48
N ASP A 6 30.09 -1.76 -20.38
CA ASP A 6 29.75 -1.04 -19.16
C ASP A 6 29.00 -1.95 -18.19
N THR A 7 29.67 -2.33 -17.10
CA THR A 7 29.13 -3.28 -16.13
C THR A 7 28.31 -2.62 -15.02
N SER A 8 28.39 -1.30 -14.88
CA SER A 8 27.66 -0.58 -13.82
C SER A 8 27.30 0.85 -14.21
N LEU A 9 26.12 1.29 -13.78
CA LEU A 9 25.65 2.67 -13.93
C LEU A 9 25.24 3.22 -12.54
N PRO A 10 26.13 3.92 -11.83
CA PRO A 10 25.81 4.50 -10.53
C PRO A 10 24.92 5.74 -10.71
N LEU A 11 23.63 5.61 -10.40
CA LEU A 11 22.64 6.69 -10.56
C LEU A 11 23.00 7.96 -9.77
N GLY A 12 23.66 7.84 -8.62
CA GLY A 12 24.12 8.98 -7.83
C GLY A 12 25.28 9.77 -8.46
N ARG A 13 25.89 9.29 -9.55
CA ARG A 13 26.93 10.01 -10.30
C ARG A 13 26.39 10.74 -11.52
N ILE A 14 25.10 10.60 -11.84
CA ILE A 14 24.46 11.35 -12.91
C ILE A 14 24.25 12.78 -12.41
N LYS A 15 25.19 13.67 -12.74
CA LYS A 15 25.22 15.07 -12.29
C LYS A 15 24.82 16.07 -13.38
N ALA A 16 24.70 15.62 -14.62
CA ALA A 16 24.45 16.48 -15.75
C ALA A 16 22.95 16.80 -15.86
N ASP A 17 22.61 18.09 -15.94
CA ASP A 17 21.22 18.58 -15.95
C ASP A 17 20.45 18.15 -17.21
N ASP A 18 21.17 17.82 -18.27
CA ASP A 18 20.71 17.29 -19.55
C ASP A 18 20.48 15.76 -19.53
N GLN A 19 20.71 15.10 -18.39
CA GLN A 19 20.51 13.66 -18.21
C GLN A 19 19.52 13.33 -17.09
N LEU A 20 19.23 14.28 -16.20
CA LEU A 20 18.37 14.09 -15.04
C LEU A 20 17.11 14.96 -15.14
N ALA A 21 15.96 14.31 -15.35
CA ALA A 21 14.66 14.99 -15.32
C ALA A 21 14.15 15.22 -13.90
N LEU A 22 14.19 14.19 -13.05
CA LEU A 22 13.76 14.26 -11.65
C LEU A 22 14.85 13.67 -10.74
N PRO A 23 15.17 14.33 -9.61
CA PRO A 23 16.10 13.77 -8.64
C PRO A 23 15.53 12.53 -7.96
N TRP A 24 16.40 11.66 -7.46
CA TRP A 24 16.01 10.49 -6.69
C TRP A 24 15.22 10.91 -5.43
N LEU A 25 14.06 10.29 -5.24
CA LEU A 25 13.29 10.38 -4.00
C LEU A 25 13.38 9.02 -3.31
N PRO A 26 13.86 8.95 -2.06
CA PRO A 26 13.92 7.68 -1.35
C PRO A 26 12.53 7.05 -1.27
N PRO A 27 12.41 5.74 -1.52
CA PRO A 27 11.14 5.06 -1.48
C PRO A 27 10.71 4.89 -0.01
N PHE A 28 9.46 5.23 0.26
CA PHE A 28 8.82 5.03 1.56
C PHE A 28 7.41 4.45 1.38
N SER A 29 6.88 3.87 2.45
CA SER A 29 5.53 3.31 2.50
C SER A 29 4.88 3.77 3.79
N GLN A 30 3.59 4.10 3.78
CA GLN A 30 2.89 4.52 5.01
C GLN A 30 2.66 3.35 5.97
N LYS A 31 2.57 3.64 7.27
CA LYS A 31 2.33 2.62 8.28
C LYS A 31 0.98 1.95 8.05
N GLY A 32 0.97 0.61 8.03
CA GLY A 32 -0.24 -0.18 7.80
C GLY A 32 -0.67 -0.29 6.33
N ALA A 33 0.00 0.40 5.40
CA ALA A 33 -0.13 0.11 3.98
C ALA A 33 0.48 -1.27 3.65
N PRO A 34 -0.02 -1.99 2.62
CA PRO A 34 0.70 -3.11 2.05
C PRO A 34 2.08 -2.69 1.53
N TYR A 35 2.94 -3.67 1.22
CA TYR A 35 4.23 -3.36 0.60
C TYR A 35 4.03 -2.62 -0.73
N HIS A 36 4.83 -1.59 -0.94
CA HIS A 36 4.90 -0.88 -2.21
C HIS A 36 5.95 -1.56 -3.10
N ARG A 37 5.71 -1.56 -4.41
CA ARG A 37 6.63 -2.12 -5.41
C ARG A 37 7.30 -0.97 -6.13
N VAL A 38 8.62 -0.91 -6.06
CA VAL A 38 9.42 0.07 -6.78
C VAL A 38 10.03 -0.63 -7.98
N GLY A 39 9.43 -0.39 -9.15
CA GLY A 39 9.90 -0.92 -10.43
C GLY A 39 10.96 -0.01 -11.04
N ILE A 40 12.09 -0.59 -11.43
CA ILE A 40 13.16 0.06 -12.17
C ILE A 40 13.07 -0.44 -13.60
N TYR A 41 12.86 0.48 -14.54
CA TYR A 41 12.70 0.15 -15.96
C TYR A 41 13.83 0.79 -16.76
N LEU A 42 14.45 -0.01 -17.63
CA LEU A 42 15.42 0.47 -18.62
C LEU A 42 14.72 0.51 -19.97
N LEU A 43 14.70 1.70 -20.55
CA LEU A 43 14.04 1.99 -21.82
C LEU A 43 15.08 2.48 -22.82
N GLU A 44 15.13 1.85 -23.98
CA GLU A 44 16.00 2.18 -25.08
C GLU A 44 15.38 3.29 -25.95
N GLN A 45 16.22 4.25 -26.32
CA GLN A 45 15.90 5.32 -27.27
C GLN A 45 16.15 4.84 -28.71
N LYS A 46 15.44 5.40 -29.69
CA LYS A 46 15.73 5.09 -31.10
C LYS A 46 17.17 5.50 -31.46
N PRO A 47 17.85 4.77 -32.35
CA PRO A 47 19.19 5.12 -32.81
C PRO A 47 19.25 6.57 -33.32
N GLY A 48 20.20 7.36 -32.81
CA GLY A 48 20.39 8.76 -33.21
C GLY A 48 19.35 9.75 -32.64
N ALA A 49 18.39 9.31 -31.83
CA ALA A 49 17.43 10.18 -31.16
C ALA A 49 17.84 10.41 -29.70
N GLN A 50 17.97 11.67 -29.30
CA GLN A 50 18.19 12.05 -27.90
C GLN A 50 16.89 12.63 -27.33
N LEU A 51 16.53 12.22 -26.12
CA LEU A 51 15.38 12.78 -25.42
C LEU A 51 15.65 14.22 -24.98
N ASP A 52 14.65 15.07 -25.20
CA ASP A 52 14.64 16.42 -24.66
C ASP A 52 14.28 16.40 -23.17
N VAL A 53 15.28 16.64 -22.33
CA VAL A 53 15.13 16.65 -20.86
C VAL A 53 14.32 17.85 -20.37
N ALA A 54 14.31 18.97 -21.08
CA ALA A 54 13.46 20.12 -20.71
C ALA A 54 11.98 19.74 -20.83
N LYS A 55 11.61 19.09 -21.94
CA LYS A 55 10.25 18.57 -22.15
C LYS A 55 9.88 17.48 -21.15
N LEU A 56 10.83 16.64 -20.73
CA LEU A 56 10.61 15.66 -19.66
C LEU A 56 10.31 16.33 -18.32
N LYS A 57 11.07 17.36 -17.95
CA LYS A 57 10.85 18.15 -16.73
C LYS A 57 9.49 18.83 -16.76
N GLU A 58 9.10 19.42 -17.88
CA GLU A 58 7.79 20.06 -18.05
C GLU A 58 6.64 19.07 -17.88
N LEU A 59 6.68 17.93 -18.59
CA LEU A 59 5.57 16.96 -18.60
C LEU A 59 5.46 16.13 -17.32
N TYR A 60 6.56 15.97 -16.58
CA TYR A 60 6.65 15.06 -15.43
C TYR A 60 7.19 15.73 -14.17
N ALA A 61 7.08 17.06 -14.04
CA ALA A 61 7.43 17.76 -12.80
C ALA A 61 6.64 17.20 -11.60
N SER A 62 5.36 16.87 -11.80
CA SER A 62 4.55 16.16 -10.82
C SER A 62 4.86 14.66 -10.84
N ARG A 63 5.12 14.09 -9.66
CA ARG A 63 5.42 12.66 -9.50
C ARG A 63 4.15 11.81 -9.42
N ASP A 64 3.01 12.41 -9.12
CA ASP A 64 1.74 11.72 -8.91
C ASP A 64 1.06 11.39 -10.25
N GLY A 65 0.45 10.21 -10.33
CA GLY A 65 -0.26 9.76 -11.54
C GLY A 65 0.66 9.36 -12.70
N PHE A 66 1.95 9.12 -12.46
CA PHE A 66 2.87 8.69 -13.50
C PHE A 66 2.43 7.37 -14.18
N SER A 67 2.39 7.38 -15.51
CA SER A 67 2.04 6.22 -16.33
C SER A 67 3.20 5.86 -17.25
N LEU A 68 3.83 4.70 -17.00
CA LEU A 68 4.92 4.17 -17.82
C LEU A 68 4.48 3.90 -19.26
N LYS A 69 3.24 3.43 -19.45
CA LYS A 69 2.68 3.19 -20.78
C LYS A 69 2.65 4.50 -21.58
N SER A 70 2.07 5.55 -21.01
CA SER A 70 1.96 6.85 -21.65
C SER A 70 3.32 7.48 -21.89
N PHE A 71 4.26 7.31 -20.96
CA PHE A 71 5.64 7.75 -21.11
C PHE A 71 6.33 7.10 -22.32
N ARG A 72 6.26 5.76 -22.40
CA ARG A 72 6.82 4.99 -23.51
C ARG A 72 6.24 5.43 -24.86
N ASP A 73 4.92 5.57 -24.93
CA ASP A 73 4.22 5.87 -26.19
C ASP A 73 4.53 7.31 -26.67
N LYS A 74 4.59 8.31 -25.77
CA LYS A 74 4.93 9.70 -26.10
C LYS A 74 6.35 9.87 -26.65
N PHE A 75 7.30 9.10 -26.13
CA PHE A 75 8.71 9.21 -26.48
C PHE A 75 9.18 8.09 -27.41
N SER A 76 8.28 7.22 -27.88
CA SER A 76 8.59 6.08 -28.75
C SER A 76 9.74 5.21 -28.22
N LEU A 77 9.70 4.88 -26.93
CA LEU A 77 10.76 4.12 -26.26
C LEU A 77 10.48 2.62 -26.28
N THR A 78 11.53 1.81 -26.21
CA THR A 78 11.42 0.35 -26.15
C THR A 78 11.89 -0.16 -24.78
N PRO A 79 11.06 -0.88 -24.00
CA PRO A 79 11.53 -1.46 -22.74
C PRO A 79 12.48 -2.63 -23.00
N VAL A 80 13.68 -2.57 -22.43
CA VAL A 80 14.74 -3.58 -22.63
C VAL A 80 15.20 -4.24 -21.34
N GLY A 81 15.06 -3.56 -20.19
CA GLY A 81 15.49 -4.08 -18.90
C GLY A 81 14.50 -3.75 -17.79
N PHE A 82 14.51 -4.60 -16.76
CA PHE A 82 13.61 -4.49 -15.62
C PHE A 82 14.27 -5.02 -14.34
N ASN A 83 14.03 -4.33 -13.24
CA ASN A 83 14.29 -4.82 -11.89
C ASN A 83 13.22 -4.28 -10.93
N MET A 84 13.10 -4.87 -9.75
CA MET A 84 12.11 -4.43 -8.76
C MET A 84 12.56 -4.79 -7.34
N PHE A 85 12.29 -3.87 -6.42
CA PHE A 85 12.35 -4.15 -4.99
C PHE A 85 11.06 -3.68 -4.30
N ARG A 86 10.91 -4.06 -3.03
CA ARG A 86 9.72 -3.75 -2.23
C ARG A 86 10.10 -2.84 -1.07
N THR A 87 9.19 -1.95 -0.70
CA THR A 87 9.31 -1.14 0.52
C THR A 87 8.12 -1.34 1.42
N VAL A 88 8.39 -1.43 2.72
CA VAL A 88 7.42 -1.53 3.80
C VAL A 88 7.74 -0.47 4.84
N TRP A 89 6.76 -0.13 5.67
CA TRP A 89 7.04 0.70 6.83
C TRP A 89 7.99 -0.04 7.78
N ASP A 90 9.05 0.63 8.20
CA ASP A 90 9.98 0.20 9.25
C ASP A 90 10.17 1.32 10.29
N ASP A 91 10.99 1.05 11.32
CA ASP A 91 11.23 1.99 12.41
C ASP A 91 11.97 3.27 11.95
N ASN A 92 12.68 3.21 10.82
CA ASN A 92 13.50 4.31 10.30
C ASN A 92 12.77 5.16 9.24
N THR A 93 11.64 4.69 8.71
CA THR A 93 10.90 5.30 7.60
C THR A 93 10.53 6.74 7.93
N ALA A 94 10.08 7.01 9.16
CA ALA A 94 9.72 8.36 9.61
C ALA A 94 10.92 9.33 9.56
N ALA A 95 12.12 8.88 9.95
CA ALA A 95 13.32 9.71 9.92
C ALA A 95 13.77 10.00 8.48
N VAL A 96 13.63 9.03 7.57
CA VAL A 96 13.91 9.23 6.13
C VAL A 96 12.93 10.23 5.53
N MET A 97 11.63 10.09 5.81
CA MET A 97 10.61 11.02 5.33
C MET A 97 10.87 12.46 5.81
N ALA A 98 11.23 12.64 7.08
CA ALA A 98 11.55 13.95 7.64
C ALA A 98 12.76 14.62 6.97
N ARG A 99 13.83 13.86 6.66
CA ARG A 99 15.02 14.38 5.95
C ARG A 99 14.73 14.88 4.54
N HIS A 100 13.68 14.37 3.92
CA HIS A 100 13.29 14.67 2.53
C HIS A 100 11.95 15.40 2.44
N GLU A 101 11.47 15.98 3.54
CA GLU A 101 10.23 16.77 3.62
C GLU A 101 8.99 16.02 3.07
N ALA A 102 8.99 14.69 3.19
CA ALA A 102 7.88 13.86 2.74
C ALA A 102 6.77 13.79 3.81
N ALA A 103 5.53 14.10 3.42
CA ALA A 103 4.38 14.10 4.30
C ALA A 103 3.81 12.68 4.56
N GLY A 104 3.08 12.52 5.68
CA GLY A 104 2.30 11.32 6.00
C GLY A 104 2.99 10.28 6.88
N ALA A 105 4.08 10.64 7.56
CA ALA A 105 4.75 9.77 8.54
C ALA A 105 3.94 9.60 9.84
N ASP A 106 3.02 10.52 10.12
CA ASP A 106 2.12 10.56 11.28
C ASP A 106 0.81 9.79 11.08
N VAL A 107 0.58 9.23 9.88
CA VAL A 107 -0.65 8.53 9.51
C VAL A 107 -0.46 7.02 9.56
N GLU A 108 -1.41 6.32 10.21
CA GLU A 108 -1.50 4.86 10.22
C GLU A 108 -2.77 4.40 9.51
N LEU A 109 -2.60 3.61 8.46
CA LEU A 109 -3.69 2.98 7.73
C LEU A 109 -4.13 1.71 8.46
N ARG A 110 -5.44 1.57 8.69
CA ARG A 110 -6.04 0.37 9.23
C ARG A 110 -6.96 -0.28 8.20
N PRO A 111 -7.01 -1.62 8.13
CA PRO A 111 -7.96 -2.30 7.27
C PRO A 111 -9.38 -1.82 7.53
N ALA A 112 -10.11 -1.49 6.46
CA ALA A 112 -11.51 -1.11 6.56
C ALA A 112 -12.32 -2.30 7.07
N ARG A 113 -12.97 -2.12 8.23
CA ARG A 113 -13.80 -3.17 8.82
C ARG A 113 -15.14 -3.24 8.12
N VAL A 114 -15.38 -4.33 7.40
CA VAL A 114 -16.70 -4.63 6.82
C VAL A 114 -17.60 -5.22 7.90
N HIS A 115 -18.63 -4.49 8.30
CA HIS A 115 -19.62 -4.96 9.25
C HIS A 115 -20.69 -5.80 8.57
N SER A 116 -21.28 -6.76 9.29
CA SER A 116 -22.41 -7.53 8.79
C SER A 116 -23.58 -6.61 8.49
N LEU A 117 -24.12 -6.71 7.28
CA LEU A 117 -25.32 -5.99 6.86
C LEU A 117 -26.62 -6.67 7.32
N LYS A 118 -26.51 -7.89 7.88
CA LYS A 118 -27.69 -8.62 8.36
C LYS A 118 -28.29 -7.89 9.57
N PRO A 119 -29.59 -7.58 9.57
CA PRO A 119 -30.21 -6.92 10.70
C PRO A 119 -30.14 -7.82 11.96
N PRO A 120 -30.20 -7.23 13.16
CA PRO A 120 -30.26 -8.01 14.38
C PRO A 120 -31.57 -8.80 14.43
N VAL A 121 -31.47 -10.13 14.46
CA VAL A 121 -32.61 -11.04 14.62
C VAL A 121 -32.66 -11.58 16.04
N LYS A 122 -33.88 -11.81 16.57
CA LYS A 122 -34.07 -12.45 17.89
C LYS A 122 -33.38 -13.83 17.91
N PRO A 123 -32.64 -14.15 19.00
CA PRO A 123 -31.97 -15.43 19.09
C PRO A 123 -33.01 -16.57 19.17
N ARG A 124 -32.76 -17.64 18.41
CA ARG A 124 -33.62 -18.83 18.34
C ARG A 124 -33.00 -19.96 19.16
N GLY A 125 -33.81 -20.94 19.55
CA GLY A 125 -33.40 -22.06 20.41
C GLY A 125 -34.12 -22.07 21.76
N TRP A 126 -34.19 -23.23 22.40
CA TRP A 126 -34.93 -23.41 23.66
C TRP A 126 -34.28 -22.63 24.81
N GLU A 127 -32.96 -22.65 24.85
CA GLU A 127 -32.09 -22.01 25.84
C GLU A 127 -32.06 -20.49 25.65
N ALA A 128 -32.05 -20.04 24.39
CA ALA A 128 -32.06 -18.62 24.04
C ALA A 128 -33.38 -17.93 24.44
N LYS A 129 -34.52 -18.62 24.25
CA LYS A 129 -35.85 -18.10 24.60
C LYS A 129 -36.06 -17.98 26.12
N ARG A 130 -35.33 -18.76 26.93
CA ARG A 130 -35.52 -18.87 28.39
C ARG A 130 -34.45 -18.16 29.22
N GLN A 131 -33.85 -17.11 28.65
CA GLN A 131 -32.82 -16.32 29.32
C GLN A 131 -33.35 -15.31 30.36
N GLY A 132 -34.65 -15.02 30.33
CA GLY A 132 -35.27 -14.01 31.19
C GLY A 132 -35.52 -14.49 32.63
N PRO A 133 -35.83 -13.55 33.56
CA PRO A 133 -36.11 -13.87 34.97
C PRO A 133 -37.31 -14.79 35.20
N ALA A 134 -38.30 -14.79 34.29
CA ALA A 134 -39.45 -15.69 34.35
C ALA A 134 -39.05 -17.18 34.39
N TYR A 135 -37.88 -17.52 33.84
CA TYR A 135 -37.36 -18.88 33.78
C TYR A 135 -36.18 -19.10 34.73
N ARG A 136 -36.10 -18.35 35.84
CA ARG A 136 -34.97 -18.45 36.79
C ARG A 136 -34.73 -19.87 37.31
N HIS A 137 -35.80 -20.65 37.51
CA HIS A 137 -35.73 -22.06 37.89
C HIS A 137 -35.03 -22.95 36.83
N LEU A 138 -34.95 -22.51 35.58
CA LEU A 138 -34.27 -23.19 34.46
C LEU A 138 -32.89 -22.61 34.14
N TRP A 139 -32.38 -21.65 34.91
CA TRP A 139 -31.09 -21.02 34.63
C TRP A 139 -29.90 -21.97 34.73
N LYS A 140 -30.05 -23.08 35.46
CA LYS A 140 -29.05 -24.16 35.46
C LYS A 140 -28.79 -24.75 34.08
N TYR A 141 -29.78 -24.76 33.19
CA TYR A 141 -29.65 -25.28 31.82
C TYR A 141 -29.39 -24.20 30.78
N THR A 142 -29.70 -22.93 31.09
CA THR A 142 -29.73 -21.86 30.10
C THR A 142 -28.60 -20.83 30.26
N LYS A 143 -28.04 -20.65 31.47
CA LYS A 143 -26.93 -19.71 31.74
C LYS A 143 -25.58 -20.43 31.77
N ARG A 144 -24.50 -19.69 31.49
CA ARG A 144 -23.11 -20.17 31.54
C ARG A 144 -22.85 -21.40 30.65
N ILE A 145 -23.57 -21.53 29.54
CA ILE A 145 -23.32 -22.58 28.53
C ILE A 145 -22.05 -22.22 27.75
N LYS A 146 -21.07 -23.12 27.74
CA LYS A 146 -19.78 -22.91 27.06
C LYS A 146 -20.00 -22.49 25.60
N GLY A 147 -19.57 -21.26 25.27
CA GLY A 147 -19.66 -20.70 23.91
C GLY A 147 -21.04 -20.22 23.45
N LEU A 148 -22.09 -20.29 24.28
CA LEU A 148 -23.47 -19.93 23.92
C LEU A 148 -24.12 -18.93 24.89
N SER A 149 -23.83 -19.03 26.19
CA SER A 149 -24.35 -18.08 27.17
C SER A 149 -23.37 -17.85 28.32
N ASN A 150 -23.43 -16.66 28.92
CA ASN A 150 -22.70 -16.33 30.14
C ASN A 150 -23.70 -16.11 31.31
N ALA A 151 -23.20 -15.64 32.45
CA ALA A 151 -24.05 -15.34 33.61
C ALA A 151 -25.09 -14.23 33.34
N ARG A 152 -24.79 -13.31 32.42
CA ARG A 152 -25.64 -12.17 32.06
C ARG A 152 -26.69 -12.54 31.01
N GLY A 153 -26.39 -13.49 30.12
CA GLY A 153 -27.35 -13.97 29.12
C GLY A 153 -26.70 -14.62 27.91
N TRP A 154 -27.45 -14.67 26.81
CA TRP A 154 -26.98 -15.22 25.54
C TRP A 154 -25.79 -14.42 25.01
N THR A 155 -24.68 -15.08 24.70
CA THR A 155 -23.53 -14.42 24.08
C THR A 155 -23.83 -14.23 22.61
N LYS A 156 -23.93 -12.98 22.13
CA LYS A 156 -23.90 -12.72 20.69
C LYS A 156 -22.57 -13.30 20.16
N ARG A 157 -22.63 -14.34 19.32
CA ARG A 157 -21.49 -14.65 18.46
C ARG A 157 -21.25 -13.39 17.63
N ARG A 158 -20.11 -12.74 17.87
CA ARG A 158 -19.61 -11.68 17.01
C ARG A 158 -19.27 -12.25 15.65
#